data_AF-A0AAE0KR42-F1
#
_entry.id   AF-A0AAE0KR42-F1
#
_cell.length_a   1.000
_cell.length_b   1.000
_cell.length_c   1.000
_cell.angle_alpha   90.00
_cell.angle_beta   90.00
_cell.angle_gamma   90.00
#
_symmetry.space_group_name_H-M   'P 1'
#
loop_
_entity.id
_entity.type
_entity.pdbx_description
1 polymer ?
#
loop_
_entity_poly.entity_id
_entity_poly.type
_entity_poly.pdbx_seq_one_letter_code
_entity_poly.pdbx_strand_id
1 'polypeptide(L)'
;MNDFEVAANLDAQFHKIVFESEKRLGLLDKAARIRLEAWLRKLHEGTPNPTWKKNRNTYAKLMLEMLRRGRLESPYTTQPPNGPLPMLPQWKTYNFMSKKSGTSTSRSPGRSPARAAGAEKGASNPTLRDYIGRPDSASTTGPNRHHAYGGLLHQDVPGNAQGGASGKSPRSSSARGRPGASFTTEMMQRSELEAQLGAMRERCAELEWRLSQADAKMAEQNRELAATKEELSRVRDQKDADTRKMRQTHRRDLEDLIGKVEQRRSDASHRASWDATPVSKPARGGPGCTPWEPPRTESSAEDGAEMRMNKPGVLGEDFNLGYTVSGTNVGDDEGRLESHFRNYGVNLDEYDTATPRGKESQKAVSDQDFLSYLDSFQQQTEKLKRKVAGHG
;
A
#
# COMPACT_ATOMS: atom_id res chain seq x y z
N MET A 1 -22.79 10.11 1.99
CA MET A 1 -21.55 9.30 2.02
C MET A 1 -20.48 10.15 1.40
N ASN A 2 -19.43 10.51 2.14
CA ASN A 2 -18.46 11.53 1.70
C ASN A 2 -17.62 10.98 0.53
N ASP A 3 -17.52 11.72 -0.58
CA ASP A 3 -16.74 11.30 -1.76
C ASP A 3 -15.27 11.00 -1.41
N PHE A 4 -14.74 11.70 -0.41
CA PHE A 4 -13.41 11.45 0.16
C PHE A 4 -13.28 10.06 0.79
N GLU A 5 -14.29 9.63 1.55
CA GLU A 5 -14.31 8.31 2.20
C GLU A 5 -14.39 7.18 1.16
N VAL A 6 -15.19 7.39 0.10
CA VAL A 6 -15.28 6.47 -1.03
C VAL A 6 -13.92 6.36 -1.74
N ALA A 7 -13.24 7.48 -1.98
CA ALA A 7 -11.93 7.51 -2.61
C ALA A 7 -10.85 6.81 -1.77
N ALA A 8 -10.82 7.06 -0.45
CA ALA A 8 -9.89 6.40 0.47
C ALA A 8 -10.11 4.88 0.55
N ASN A 9 -11.38 4.45 0.59
CA ASN A 9 -11.72 3.03 0.55
C ASN A 9 -11.28 2.36 -0.76
N LEU A 10 -11.38 3.06 -1.90
CA LEU A 10 -10.87 2.55 -3.18
C LEU A 10 -9.35 2.40 -3.17
N ASP A 11 -8.60 3.31 -2.54
CA ASP A 11 -7.14 3.17 -2.40
C ASP A 11 -6.76 2.02 -1.47
N ALA A 12 -7.44 1.87 -0.33
CA ALA A 12 -7.21 0.74 0.57
C ALA A 12 -7.46 -0.62 -0.13
N GLN A 13 -8.54 -0.71 -0.92
CA GLN A 13 -8.81 -1.90 -1.74
C GLN A 13 -7.72 -2.15 -2.78
N PHE A 14 -7.23 -1.09 -3.43
CA PHE A 14 -6.17 -1.19 -4.41
C PHE A 14 -4.89 -1.78 -3.80
N HIS A 15 -4.43 -1.23 -2.68
CA HIS A 15 -3.21 -1.71 -2.01
C HIS A 15 -3.31 -3.19 -1.62
N LYS A 16 -4.47 -3.64 -1.14
CA LYS A 16 -4.70 -5.06 -0.83
C LYS A 16 -4.56 -5.95 -2.08
N ILE A 17 -5.07 -5.50 -3.23
CA ILE A 17 -5.02 -6.26 -4.48
C ILE A 17 -3.60 -6.29 -5.04
N VAL A 18 -2.89 -5.15 -5.01
CA VAL A 18 -1.50 -5.03 -5.45
C VAL A 18 -0.61 -5.96 -4.65
N PHE A 19 -0.69 -5.89 -3.32
CA PHE A 19 0.10 -6.74 -2.42
C PHE A 19 -0.08 -8.24 -2.71
N GLU A 20 -1.32 -8.67 -2.98
CA GLU A 20 -1.62 -10.05 -3.35
C GLU A 20 -1.15 -10.42 -4.77
N SER A 21 -1.06 -9.44 -5.68
CA SER A 21 -0.55 -9.63 -7.04
C SER A 21 0.98 -9.77 -7.03
N GLU A 22 1.67 -8.92 -6.28
CA GLU A 22 3.14 -8.90 -6.15
C GLU A 22 3.69 -10.23 -5.63
N LYS A 23 3.04 -10.82 -4.60
CA LYS A 23 3.39 -12.16 -4.09
C LYS A 23 3.41 -13.24 -5.16
N ARG A 24 2.62 -13.08 -6.22
CA ARG A 24 2.47 -14.07 -7.30
C ARG A 24 3.38 -13.80 -8.50
N LEU A 25 3.97 -12.61 -8.61
CA LEU A 25 4.88 -12.26 -9.71
C LEU A 25 6.14 -13.14 -9.74
N GLY A 26 6.59 -13.59 -8.56
CA GLY A 26 7.72 -14.50 -8.42
C GLY A 26 7.54 -15.86 -9.11
N LEU A 27 6.29 -16.24 -9.40
CA LEU A 27 5.93 -17.52 -10.05
C LEU A 27 5.92 -17.43 -11.58
N LEU A 28 6.00 -16.22 -12.14
CA LEU A 28 5.94 -15.99 -13.58
C LEU A 28 7.34 -16.01 -14.21
N ASP A 29 7.36 -16.28 -15.52
CA ASP A 29 8.55 -16.10 -16.34
C ASP A 29 9.02 -14.63 -16.33
N LYS A 30 10.31 -14.43 -16.62
CA LYS A 30 10.96 -13.12 -16.54
C LYS A 30 10.25 -12.08 -17.42
N ALA A 31 9.80 -12.45 -18.62
CA ALA A 31 9.19 -11.50 -19.55
C ALA A 31 7.78 -11.09 -19.10
N ALA A 32 6.95 -12.04 -18.65
CA ALA A 32 5.64 -11.73 -18.08
C ALA A 32 5.75 -10.90 -16.79
N ARG A 33 6.73 -11.22 -15.93
CA ARG A 33 6.99 -10.45 -14.71
C ARG A 33 7.29 -8.99 -15.02
N ILE A 34 8.23 -8.71 -15.92
CA ILE A 34 8.59 -7.34 -16.32
C ILE A 34 7.38 -6.57 -16.85
N ARG A 35 6.54 -7.21 -17.68
CA ARG A 35 5.31 -6.59 -18.19
C ARG A 35 4.33 -6.26 -17.06
N LEU A 36 4.11 -7.17 -16.13
CA LEU A 36 3.19 -6.93 -15.02
C LEU A 36 3.71 -5.88 -14.04
N GLU A 37 5.02 -5.81 -13.81
CA GLU A 37 5.65 -4.72 -13.05
C GLU A 37 5.42 -3.36 -13.72
N ALA A 38 5.55 -3.28 -15.05
CA ALA A 38 5.22 -2.06 -15.79
C ALA A 38 3.74 -1.69 -15.65
N TRP A 39 2.84 -2.66 -15.72
CA TRP A 39 1.42 -2.45 -15.47
C TRP A 39 1.13 -2.01 -14.03
N LEU A 40 1.76 -2.61 -13.03
CA LEU A 40 1.61 -2.18 -11.63
C LEU A 40 2.09 -0.75 -11.46
N ARG A 41 3.24 -0.39 -12.05
CA ARG A 41 3.74 0.99 -12.03
C ARG A 41 2.74 1.95 -12.65
N LYS A 42 2.13 1.57 -13.79
CA LYS A 42 1.05 2.33 -14.44
C LYS A 42 -0.18 2.48 -13.54
N LEU A 43 -0.58 1.42 -12.85
CA LEU A 43 -1.72 1.46 -11.94
C LEU A 43 -1.44 2.30 -10.69
N HIS A 44 -0.19 2.45 -10.27
CA HIS A 44 0.18 3.33 -9.16
C HIS A 44 0.16 4.82 -9.51
N GLU A 45 0.05 5.20 -10.78
CA GLU A 45 -0.14 6.59 -11.16
C GLU A 45 -1.42 7.14 -10.50
N GLY A 46 -1.24 7.97 -9.47
CA GLY A 46 -2.34 8.46 -8.65
C GLY A 46 -3.36 9.24 -9.46
N THR A 47 -4.65 8.92 -9.29
CA THR A 47 -5.74 9.68 -9.93
C THR A 47 -6.67 10.25 -8.86
N PRO A 48 -6.97 11.56 -8.86
CA PRO A 48 -7.83 12.15 -7.83
C PRO A 48 -9.30 11.75 -7.99
N ASN A 49 -9.74 11.47 -9.21
CA ASN A 49 -11.14 11.21 -9.51
C ASN A 49 -11.55 9.75 -9.19
N PRO A 50 -12.63 9.53 -8.42
CA PRO A 50 -13.06 8.22 -7.94
C PRO A 50 -13.46 7.26 -9.08
N THR A 51 -13.94 7.76 -10.22
CA THR A 51 -14.25 6.94 -11.40
C THR A 51 -12.98 6.29 -11.96
N TRP A 52 -11.88 7.04 -12.03
CA TRP A 52 -10.60 6.51 -12.47
C TRP A 52 -9.97 5.57 -11.43
N LYS A 53 -10.15 5.83 -10.13
CA LYS A 53 -9.78 4.86 -9.07
C LYS A 53 -10.55 3.55 -9.21
N LYS A 54 -11.85 3.59 -9.52
CA LYS A 54 -12.64 2.38 -9.83
C LYS A 54 -12.11 1.65 -11.06
N ASN A 55 -11.73 2.38 -12.12
CA ASN A 55 -11.12 1.80 -13.31
C ASN A 55 -9.78 1.11 -12.98
N ARG A 56 -8.86 1.81 -12.31
CA ARG A 56 -7.59 1.24 -11.81
C ARG A 56 -7.80 -0.03 -10.99
N ASN A 57 -8.74 0.00 -10.04
CA ASN A 57 -9.03 -1.17 -9.21
C ASN A 57 -9.60 -2.33 -10.02
N THR A 58 -10.35 -2.03 -11.07
CA THR A 58 -10.89 -3.04 -12.01
C THR A 58 -9.76 -3.73 -12.77
N TYR A 59 -8.77 -2.99 -13.27
CA TYR A 59 -7.55 -3.57 -13.83
C TYR A 59 -6.83 -4.45 -12.81
N ALA A 60 -6.54 -3.92 -11.61
CA ALA A 60 -5.84 -4.67 -10.57
C ALA A 60 -6.55 -5.99 -10.22
N LYS A 61 -7.89 -5.98 -10.10
CA LYS A 61 -8.69 -7.19 -9.87
C LYS A 61 -8.56 -8.20 -11.00
N LEU A 62 -8.62 -7.72 -12.25
CA LEU A 62 -8.45 -8.57 -13.43
C LEU A 62 -7.07 -9.22 -13.45
N MET A 63 -6.02 -8.45 -13.13
CA MET A 63 -4.64 -8.96 -13.04
C MET A 63 -4.53 -10.06 -11.98
N LEU A 64 -5.00 -9.80 -10.76
CA LEU A 64 -4.96 -10.77 -9.67
C LEU A 64 -5.71 -12.07 -10.02
N GLU A 65 -6.85 -11.96 -10.70
CA GLU A 65 -7.61 -13.13 -11.11
C GLU A 65 -6.90 -13.95 -12.21
N MET A 66 -6.29 -13.28 -13.19
CA MET A 66 -5.46 -13.95 -14.21
C MET A 66 -4.25 -14.64 -13.58
N LEU A 67 -3.59 -14.00 -12.61
CA LEU A 67 -2.50 -14.58 -11.82
C LEU A 67 -2.96 -15.82 -11.04
N ARG A 68 -4.16 -15.79 -10.44
CA ARG A 68 -4.73 -16.96 -9.74
C ARG A 68 -5.00 -18.14 -10.67
N ARG A 69 -5.33 -17.88 -11.94
CA ARG A 69 -5.60 -18.89 -12.96
C ARG A 69 -4.35 -19.36 -13.71
N GLY A 70 -3.21 -18.69 -13.52
CA GLY A 70 -1.97 -18.98 -14.25
C GLY A 70 -2.02 -18.61 -15.74
N ARG A 71 -3.01 -17.81 -16.18
CA ARG A 71 -3.20 -17.45 -17.59
C ARG A 71 -3.31 -15.93 -17.74
N LEU A 72 -2.30 -15.33 -18.38
CA LEU A 72 -2.32 -13.90 -18.73
C LEU A 72 -2.94 -13.69 -20.11
N GLU A 73 -3.94 -12.82 -20.16
CA GLU A 73 -4.60 -12.40 -21.41
C GLU A 73 -4.49 -10.89 -21.59
N SER A 74 -4.99 -10.39 -22.72
CA SER A 74 -5.12 -8.95 -22.97
C SER A 74 -5.91 -8.29 -21.83
N PRO A 75 -5.39 -7.22 -21.19
CA PRO A 75 -4.38 -6.29 -21.70
C PRO A 75 -2.93 -6.57 -21.26
N TYR A 76 -2.66 -7.61 -20.47
CA TYR A 76 -1.34 -7.85 -19.86
C TYR A 76 -0.35 -8.58 -20.77
N THR A 77 -0.78 -8.95 -21.97
CA THR A 77 0.10 -9.48 -23.02
C THR A 77 0.96 -8.39 -23.65
N THR A 78 0.53 -7.13 -23.59
CA THR A 78 1.26 -5.97 -24.12
C THR A 78 1.71 -5.04 -22.98
N GLN A 79 2.62 -4.12 -23.28
CA GLN A 79 2.96 -3.03 -22.36
C GLN A 79 1.74 -2.12 -22.11
N PRO A 80 1.66 -1.43 -20.96
CA PRO A 80 0.61 -0.46 -20.71
C PRO A 80 0.64 0.68 -21.75
N PRO A 81 -0.51 1.24 -22.13
CA PRO A 81 -0.56 2.35 -23.08
C PRO A 81 0.11 3.60 -22.50
N ASN A 82 0.75 4.37 -23.38
CA ASN A 82 1.20 5.72 -23.07
C ASN A 82 -0.03 6.64 -22.94
N GLY A 83 -0.08 7.46 -21.89
CA GLY A 83 -1.22 8.34 -21.60
C GLY A 83 -2.22 7.75 -20.60
N PRO A 84 -3.46 8.28 -20.52
CA PRO A 84 -4.43 7.89 -19.50
C PRO A 84 -4.87 6.42 -19.68
N LEU A 85 -5.09 5.75 -18.54
CA LEU A 85 -5.52 4.35 -18.51
C LEU A 85 -6.90 4.22 -19.17
N PRO A 86 -7.07 3.51 -20.31
CA PRO A 86 -8.36 3.41 -20.97
C PRO A 86 -9.40 2.72 -20.08
N MET A 87 -10.68 2.96 -20.34
CA MET A 87 -11.73 2.23 -19.62
C MET A 87 -11.79 0.78 -20.08
N LEU A 88 -11.79 -0.16 -19.13
CA LEU A 88 -12.03 -1.56 -19.46
C LEU A 88 -13.48 -1.76 -19.92
N PRO A 89 -13.71 -2.39 -21.08
CA PRO A 89 -15.05 -2.81 -21.46
C PRO A 89 -15.65 -3.74 -20.41
N GLN A 90 -16.92 -3.54 -20.05
CA GLN A 90 -17.59 -4.31 -19.00
C GLN A 90 -17.58 -5.83 -19.27
N TRP A 91 -17.69 -6.25 -20.52
CA TRP A 91 -17.66 -7.68 -20.89
C TRP A 91 -16.33 -8.36 -20.53
N LYS A 92 -15.20 -7.64 -20.53
CA LYS A 92 -13.90 -8.17 -20.08
C LYS A 92 -13.83 -8.39 -18.57
N THR A 93 -14.73 -7.77 -17.82
CA THR A 93 -14.78 -7.87 -16.36
C THR A 93 -15.81 -8.88 -15.87
N TYR A 94 -16.85 -9.14 -16.67
CA TYR A 94 -17.98 -10.01 -16.33
C TYR A 94 -17.53 -11.45 -16.01
N ASN A 95 -16.71 -12.06 -16.86
CA ASN A 95 -16.25 -13.45 -16.68
C ASN A 95 -15.34 -13.67 -15.46
N PHE A 96 -14.76 -12.60 -14.91
CA PHE A 96 -13.79 -12.66 -13.83
C PHE A 96 -14.34 -12.13 -12.50
N MET A 97 -15.35 -11.25 -12.53
CA MET A 97 -15.96 -10.65 -11.33
C MET A 97 -17.33 -11.23 -10.97
N SER A 98 -17.95 -12.05 -11.81
CA SER A 98 -19.31 -12.61 -11.62
C SER A 98 -19.43 -13.68 -10.52
N LYS A 99 -18.34 -14.09 -9.85
CA LYS A 99 -18.42 -14.99 -8.70
C LYS A 99 -18.40 -14.21 -7.38
N LYS A 100 -19.41 -13.37 -7.15
CA LYS A 100 -19.79 -13.03 -5.78
C LYS A 100 -20.67 -14.15 -5.25
N SER A 101 -20.17 -14.84 -4.24
CA SER A 101 -20.86 -15.75 -3.33
C SER A 101 -22.38 -15.49 -3.25
N GLY A 102 -23.17 -16.34 -3.89
CA GLY A 102 -24.59 -16.46 -3.61
C GLY A 102 -24.78 -17.13 -2.26
N THR A 103 -24.79 -16.35 -1.18
CA THR A 103 -25.39 -16.79 0.08
C THR A 103 -26.88 -16.41 0.02
N SER A 104 -27.63 -17.12 -0.82
CA SER A 104 -29.10 -17.11 -0.78
C SER A 104 -29.55 -18.15 0.26
N THR A 105 -29.53 -17.79 1.54
CA THR A 105 -30.29 -18.51 2.56
C THR A 105 -31.63 -17.82 2.72
N SER A 106 -32.56 -18.11 1.82
CA SER A 106 -33.99 -18.04 2.10
C SER A 106 -34.56 -19.44 1.96
N ARG A 107 -34.92 -20.01 3.10
CA ARG A 107 -35.59 -21.29 3.29
C ARG A 107 -36.92 -21.32 2.52
N SER A 108 -37.14 -22.34 1.70
CA SER A 108 -38.27 -23.28 1.88
C SER A 108 -38.18 -24.47 0.93
N PRO A 109 -38.73 -25.63 1.32
CA PRO A 109 -38.39 -26.95 0.77
C PRO A 109 -39.36 -27.36 -0.33
N GLY A 110 -38.86 -28.09 -1.33
CA GLY A 110 -39.73 -28.75 -2.27
C GLY A 110 -38.98 -29.37 -3.43
N ARG A 111 -39.05 -30.71 -3.47
CA ARG A 111 -38.86 -31.57 -4.65
C ARG A 111 -37.42 -32.01 -4.99
N SER A 112 -37.09 -33.18 -4.46
CA SER A 112 -36.24 -34.17 -5.14
C SER A 112 -36.87 -34.57 -6.49
N PRO A 113 -36.06 -35.05 -7.46
CA PRO A 113 -35.86 -36.50 -7.49
C PRO A 113 -34.41 -36.96 -7.70
N ALA A 114 -34.19 -38.11 -7.07
CA ALA A 114 -33.23 -39.21 -7.19
C ALA A 114 -32.26 -39.35 -8.39
N ARG A 115 -31.13 -40.03 -8.03
CA ARG A 115 -30.11 -40.78 -8.83
C ARG A 115 -29.02 -39.94 -9.52
N ALA A 116 -27.73 -40.26 -9.44
CA ALA A 116 -27.01 -41.42 -8.91
C ALA A 116 -25.52 -41.08 -8.66
N ALA A 117 -24.94 -41.78 -7.69
CA ALA A 117 -23.56 -42.29 -7.62
C ALA A 117 -22.35 -41.40 -7.99
N GLY A 118 -21.47 -41.23 -7.00
CA GLY A 118 -20.03 -41.45 -7.23
C GLY A 118 -19.07 -40.31 -6.89
N ALA A 119 -18.15 -40.62 -5.97
CA ALA A 119 -16.80 -40.08 -5.82
C ALA A 119 -16.62 -38.72 -5.11
N GLU A 120 -16.36 -38.83 -3.82
CA GLU A 120 -15.47 -37.95 -3.06
C GLU A 120 -14.13 -37.78 -3.77
N LYS A 121 -13.65 -36.55 -3.98
CA LYS A 121 -12.21 -36.23 -3.98
C LYS A 121 -11.97 -34.81 -3.46
N GLY A 122 -11.07 -34.74 -2.48
CA GLY A 122 -10.70 -33.55 -1.75
C GLY A 122 -9.98 -32.49 -2.57
N ALA A 123 -10.02 -31.29 -2.02
CA ALA A 123 -9.23 -30.14 -2.44
C ALA A 123 -7.74 -30.51 -2.48
N SER A 124 -7.16 -30.49 -3.67
CA SER A 124 -5.71 -30.47 -3.87
C SER A 124 -5.33 -29.17 -4.56
N ASN A 125 -4.30 -28.52 -4.03
CA ASN A 125 -3.59 -27.42 -4.69
C ASN A 125 -3.12 -27.88 -6.09
N PRO A 126 -3.22 -27.05 -7.14
CA PRO A 126 -2.71 -27.39 -8.44
C PRO A 126 -1.17 -27.45 -8.43
N THR A 127 -0.64 -28.58 -8.90
CA THR A 127 0.79 -28.89 -8.99
C THR A 127 1.42 -28.19 -10.21
N LEU A 128 2.73 -27.93 -10.12
CA LEU A 128 3.68 -27.31 -11.09
C LEU A 128 3.46 -27.56 -12.60
N ARG A 129 2.72 -28.59 -12.98
CA ARG A 129 2.47 -28.98 -14.38
C ARG A 129 1.48 -28.06 -15.11
N ASP A 130 0.63 -27.33 -14.37
CA ASP A 130 -0.36 -26.41 -14.94
C ASP A 130 0.25 -25.07 -15.41
N TYR A 131 1.53 -24.80 -15.10
CA TYR A 131 2.23 -23.58 -15.47
C TYR A 131 2.95 -23.63 -16.84
N ILE A 132 3.04 -24.80 -17.46
CA ILE A 132 3.76 -24.97 -18.74
C ILE A 132 2.73 -25.08 -19.86
N GLY A 133 2.58 -24.00 -20.64
CA GLY A 133 1.66 -23.92 -21.76
C GLY A 133 1.85 -25.06 -22.78
N ARG A 134 0.77 -25.77 -23.08
CA ARG A 134 0.63 -26.61 -24.27
C ARG A 134 0.52 -25.69 -25.50
N PRO A 135 1.30 -25.89 -26.57
CA PRO A 135 1.05 -25.22 -27.85
C PRO A 135 -0.19 -25.84 -28.52
N ASP A 136 -1.03 -24.96 -29.06
CA ASP A 136 -2.30 -25.28 -29.69
C ASP A 136 -2.16 -26.12 -30.97
N SER A 137 -3.15 -26.98 -31.17
CA SER A 137 -3.37 -27.77 -32.38
C SER A 137 -3.87 -26.88 -33.51
N ALA A 138 -3.14 -26.81 -34.63
CA ALA A 138 -3.67 -26.36 -35.90
C ALA A 138 -4.20 -27.58 -36.68
N SER A 139 -5.50 -27.56 -36.97
CA SER A 139 -6.19 -28.52 -37.81
C SER A 139 -6.31 -27.93 -39.22
N THR A 140 -5.82 -28.62 -40.26
CA THR A 140 -6.21 -28.41 -41.67
C THR A 140 -5.93 -29.69 -42.47
N THR A 141 -7.01 -30.36 -42.83
CA THR A 141 -7.36 -31.00 -44.12
C THR A 141 -6.26 -31.67 -44.98
N GLY A 142 -6.41 -32.97 -45.26
CA GLY A 142 -5.63 -33.73 -46.27
C GLY A 142 -6.00 -33.41 -47.74
N PRO A 143 -5.67 -34.24 -48.78
CA PRO A 143 -5.16 -35.61 -48.74
C PRO A 143 -4.04 -35.99 -49.78
N ASN A 144 -3.59 -37.25 -49.69
CA ASN A 144 -3.10 -38.14 -50.78
C ASN A 144 -1.66 -37.99 -51.35
N ARG A 145 -0.78 -38.96 -51.07
CA ARG A 145 -0.03 -39.73 -52.10
C ARG A 145 0.76 -40.92 -51.53
N HIS A 146 0.72 -42.00 -52.32
CA HIS A 146 1.40 -43.29 -52.16
C HIS A 146 2.92 -43.27 -52.44
N HIS A 147 3.57 -44.37 -52.04
CA HIS A 147 4.92 -44.88 -52.33
C HIS A 147 6.04 -44.38 -51.40
N ALA A 148 7.07 -45.14 -51.03
CA ALA A 148 7.43 -46.56 -50.99
C ALA A 148 8.88 -46.56 -50.42
N TYR A 149 9.34 -47.70 -49.87
CA TYR A 149 10.68 -47.93 -49.28
C TYR A 149 10.89 -47.23 -47.93
N GLY A 150 11.42 -47.86 -46.89
CA GLY A 150 12.07 -49.14 -46.75
C GLY A 150 12.95 -49.09 -45.50
N GLY A 151 12.85 -50.11 -44.66
CA GLY A 151 13.77 -50.35 -43.55
C GLY A 151 13.47 -49.55 -42.28
N LEU A 152 13.83 -50.00 -41.08
CA LEU A 152 14.45 -51.24 -40.62
C LEU A 152 14.45 -51.05 -39.09
N LEU A 153 14.05 -52.07 -38.33
CA LEU A 153 14.13 -52.20 -36.85
C LEU A 153 13.18 -51.29 -36.05
N HIS A 154 12.11 -51.79 -35.41
CA HIS A 154 12.04 -52.78 -34.33
C HIS A 154 12.80 -52.33 -33.07
N GLN A 155 12.10 -51.73 -32.09
CA GLN A 155 11.73 -52.46 -30.86
C GLN A 155 10.79 -51.64 -29.96
N ASP A 156 9.58 -52.18 -29.79
CA ASP A 156 8.67 -51.86 -28.70
C ASP A 156 9.24 -52.39 -27.37
N VAL A 157 9.08 -51.58 -26.33
CA VAL A 157 9.11 -52.02 -24.94
C VAL A 157 7.70 -52.48 -24.58
N PRO A 158 7.53 -53.69 -24.03
CA PRO A 158 6.48 -53.83 -23.03
C PRO A 158 6.93 -54.58 -21.78
N GLY A 159 6.46 -54.07 -20.65
CA GLY A 159 5.58 -54.86 -19.79
C GLY A 159 6.22 -56.00 -19.02
N ASN A 160 6.76 -55.63 -17.86
CA ASN A 160 6.95 -56.52 -16.72
C ASN A 160 5.57 -57.03 -16.22
N ALA A 161 5.32 -58.33 -16.31
CA ALA A 161 4.23 -58.99 -15.59
C ALA A 161 4.59 -60.45 -15.25
N GLN A 162 4.18 -60.81 -14.04
CA GLN A 162 4.55 -61.98 -13.24
C GLN A 162 3.94 -63.30 -13.70
N GLY A 163 4.57 -64.39 -13.23
CA GLY A 163 4.07 -65.78 -13.22
C GLY A 163 5.03 -66.69 -13.97
N GLY A 164 5.62 -67.75 -13.43
CA GLY A 164 5.28 -68.59 -12.31
C GLY A 164 5.51 -70.05 -12.75
N ALA A 165 6.22 -70.80 -11.90
CA ALA A 165 6.33 -72.26 -11.86
C ALA A 165 7.43 -72.99 -12.66
N SER A 166 8.12 -73.82 -11.88
CA SER A 166 8.72 -75.14 -12.18
C SER A 166 9.94 -75.23 -13.10
N GLY A 167 11.09 -75.42 -12.44
CA GLY A 167 11.76 -76.71 -12.49
C GLY A 167 12.75 -76.92 -13.63
N LYS A 168 14.04 -76.93 -13.27
CA LYS A 168 15.01 -78.02 -13.49
C LYS A 168 16.42 -77.47 -13.28
N SER A 169 17.16 -78.12 -12.38
CA SER A 169 18.62 -78.05 -12.35
C SER A 169 19.19 -78.35 -13.74
N PRO A 170 20.34 -77.77 -14.07
CA PRO A 170 21.48 -78.66 -14.16
C PRO A 170 22.71 -78.15 -13.42
N ARG A 171 23.52 -79.16 -13.10
CA ARG A 171 24.81 -79.12 -12.44
C ARG A 171 25.83 -78.27 -13.20
N SER A 172 26.81 -77.84 -12.40
CA SER A 172 28.21 -77.56 -12.74
C SER A 172 28.48 -76.40 -13.68
N SER A 173 29.01 -75.32 -13.12
CA SER A 173 30.45 -75.05 -13.29
C SER A 173 30.93 -74.14 -12.18
N SER A 174 31.91 -74.66 -11.45
CA SER A 174 32.72 -73.92 -10.50
C SER A 174 33.58 -72.93 -11.28
N ALA A 175 33.04 -71.75 -11.56
CA ALA A 175 33.83 -70.60 -11.98
C ALA A 175 34.38 -69.96 -10.71
N ARG A 176 35.67 -70.21 -10.45
CA ARG A 176 36.46 -69.56 -9.42
C ARG A 176 36.16 -68.06 -9.43
N GLY A 177 35.45 -67.60 -8.42
CA GLY A 177 35.20 -66.19 -8.16
C GLY A 177 36.53 -65.47 -8.04
N ARG A 178 36.74 -64.49 -8.92
CA ARG A 178 37.78 -63.48 -8.78
C ARG A 178 37.27 -62.50 -7.71
N PRO A 179 37.84 -62.42 -6.49
CA PRO A 179 37.29 -61.60 -5.40
C PRO A 179 37.57 -60.09 -5.53
N GLY A 180 37.89 -59.59 -6.73
CA GLY A 180 38.52 -58.27 -6.89
C GLY A 180 37.62 -57.12 -7.36
N ALA A 181 36.40 -57.38 -7.84
CA ALA A 181 35.58 -56.37 -8.52
C ALA A 181 34.49 -55.73 -7.63
N SER A 182 33.99 -56.41 -6.59
CA SER A 182 32.95 -55.82 -5.71
C SER A 182 33.53 -54.84 -4.69
N PHE A 183 34.74 -55.11 -4.18
CA PHE A 183 35.41 -54.28 -3.18
C PHE A 183 35.72 -52.86 -3.70
N THR A 184 36.13 -52.73 -4.97
CA THR A 184 36.39 -51.43 -5.59
C THR A 184 35.12 -50.63 -5.83
N THR A 185 33.99 -51.30 -6.08
CA THR A 185 32.69 -50.65 -6.29
C THR A 185 32.12 -50.09 -4.99
N GLU A 186 32.23 -50.85 -3.89
CA GLU A 186 31.84 -50.38 -2.55
C GLU A 186 32.70 -49.21 -2.08
N MET A 187 34.01 -49.23 -2.37
CA MET A 187 34.90 -48.12 -2.04
C MET A 187 34.54 -46.84 -2.81
N MET A 188 34.20 -46.94 -4.10
CA MET A 188 33.73 -45.80 -4.89
C MET A 188 32.39 -45.27 -4.38
N GLN A 189 31.43 -46.13 -4.05
CA GLN A 189 30.15 -45.72 -3.46
C GLN A 189 30.33 -45.01 -2.12
N ARG A 190 31.24 -45.50 -1.27
CA ARG A 190 31.56 -44.84 0.01
C ARG A 190 32.18 -43.47 -0.20
N SER A 191 33.12 -43.34 -1.14
CA SER A 191 33.72 -42.03 -1.49
C SER A 191 32.66 -41.06 -2.03
N GLU A 192 31.72 -41.53 -2.85
CA GLU A 192 30.63 -40.73 -3.38
C GLU A 192 29.68 -40.25 -2.27
N LEU A 193 29.33 -41.12 -1.32
CA LEU A 193 28.51 -40.74 -0.16
C LEU A 193 29.22 -39.74 0.75
N GLU A 194 30.53 -39.90 0.97
CA GLU A 194 31.34 -38.95 1.73
C GLU A 194 31.40 -37.58 1.03
N ALA A 195 31.54 -37.54 -0.29
CA ALA A 195 31.47 -36.32 -1.09
C ALA A 195 30.08 -35.65 -1.02
N GLN A 196 29.00 -36.44 -1.10
CA GLN A 196 27.63 -35.95 -0.96
C GLN A 196 27.37 -35.37 0.43
N LEU A 197 27.83 -36.02 1.50
CA LEU A 197 27.75 -35.49 2.86
C LEU A 197 28.55 -34.20 3.02
N GLY A 198 29.72 -34.09 2.40
CA GLY A 198 30.50 -32.86 2.33
C GLY A 198 29.71 -31.73 1.67
N ALA A 199 29.17 -31.98 0.47
CA ALA A 199 28.36 -31.00 -0.26
C ALA A 199 27.09 -30.59 0.49
N MET A 200 26.45 -31.51 1.23
CA MET A 200 25.30 -31.19 2.06
C MET A 200 25.68 -30.31 3.26
N ARG A 201 26.82 -30.57 3.92
CA ARG A 201 27.31 -29.75 5.02
C ARG A 201 27.63 -28.32 4.58
N GLU A 202 28.26 -28.16 3.41
CA GLU A 202 28.54 -26.85 2.83
C GLU A 202 27.25 -26.07 2.53
N ARG A 203 26.25 -26.72 1.93
CA ARG A 203 24.94 -26.09 1.70
C ARG A 203 24.25 -25.68 3.00
N CYS A 204 24.31 -26.50 4.05
CA CYS A 204 23.76 -26.14 5.34
C CYS A 204 24.47 -24.91 5.93
N ALA A 205 25.80 -24.87 5.91
CA ALA A 205 26.57 -23.72 6.39
C ALA A 205 26.26 -22.44 5.60
N GLU A 206 26.09 -22.54 4.28
CA GLU A 206 25.69 -21.40 3.44
C GLU A 206 24.28 -20.88 3.82
N LEU A 207 23.32 -21.79 4.03
CA LEU A 207 21.96 -21.41 4.43
C LEU A 207 21.92 -20.78 5.82
N GLU A 208 22.68 -21.31 6.78
CA GLU A 208 22.83 -20.75 8.12
C GLU A 208 23.41 -19.33 8.06
N TRP A 209 24.44 -19.13 7.22
CA TRP A 209 25.01 -17.80 7.02
C TRP A 209 24.01 -16.82 6.39
N ARG A 210 23.25 -17.25 5.37
CA ARG A 210 22.19 -16.42 4.75
C ARG A 210 21.09 -16.06 5.74
N LEU A 211 20.69 -17.01 6.59
CA LEU A 211 19.72 -16.75 7.67
C LEU A 211 20.27 -15.73 8.67
N SER A 212 21.53 -15.89 9.11
CA SER A 212 22.18 -14.94 10.00
C SER A 212 22.25 -13.53 9.40
N GLN A 213 22.54 -13.40 8.10
CA GLN A 213 22.50 -12.11 7.42
C GLN A 213 21.09 -11.50 7.38
N ALA A 214 20.08 -12.32 7.09
CA ALA A 214 18.69 -11.86 7.08
C ALA A 214 18.25 -11.38 8.47
N ASP A 215 18.61 -12.11 9.52
CA ASP A 215 18.31 -11.74 10.91
C ASP A 215 19.03 -10.44 11.32
N ALA A 216 20.30 -10.28 10.94
CA ALA A 216 21.04 -9.05 11.19
C ALA A 216 20.38 -7.83 10.51
N LYS A 217 19.94 -7.99 9.26
CA LYS A 217 19.23 -6.95 8.51
C LYS A 217 17.88 -6.61 9.12
N MET A 218 17.10 -7.61 9.54
CA MET A 218 15.84 -7.40 10.24
C MET A 218 16.05 -6.68 11.58
N ALA A 219 17.11 -7.03 12.31
CA ALA A 219 17.46 -6.35 13.56
C ALA A 219 17.84 -4.88 13.35
N GLU A 220 18.56 -4.57 12.26
CA GLU A 220 18.89 -3.19 11.88
C GLU A 220 17.64 -2.37 11.55
N GLN A 221 16.76 -2.89 10.69
CA GLN A 221 15.50 -2.22 10.36
C GLN A 221 14.61 -2.00 11.59
N ASN A 222 14.59 -2.95 12.53
CA ASN A 222 13.87 -2.79 13.79
C ASN A 222 14.46 -1.68 14.67
N ARG A 223 15.80 -1.51 14.69
CA ARG A 223 16.46 -0.40 15.40
C ARG A 223 16.12 0.95 14.77
N GLU A 224 16.14 1.05 13.44
CA GLU A 224 15.76 2.27 12.72
C GLU A 224 14.28 2.64 12.97
N LEU A 225 13.39 1.65 12.93
CA LEU A 225 11.98 1.85 13.27
C LEU A 225 11.78 2.27 14.73
N ALA A 226 12.60 1.76 15.66
CA ALA A 226 12.55 2.19 17.05
C ALA A 226 13.02 3.64 17.21
N ALA A 227 14.13 4.01 16.57
CA ALA A 227 14.67 5.37 16.60
C ALA A 227 13.71 6.41 16.01
N THR A 228 13.09 6.11 14.86
CA THR A 228 12.10 6.99 14.23
C THR A 228 10.84 7.15 15.08
N LYS A 229 10.38 6.09 15.77
CA LYS A 229 9.27 6.18 16.72
C LYS A 229 9.60 7.05 17.93
N GLU A 230 10.82 6.93 18.47
CA GLU A 230 11.28 7.77 19.58
C GLU A 230 11.31 9.25 19.17
N GLU A 231 11.82 9.55 17.98
CA GLU A 231 11.87 10.93 17.48
C GLU A 231 10.47 11.53 17.27
N LEU A 232 9.52 10.76 16.72
CA LEU A 232 8.12 11.19 16.62
C LEU A 232 7.49 11.45 17.98
N SER A 233 7.83 10.64 19.01
CA SER A 233 7.38 10.88 20.37
C SER A 233 7.92 12.21 20.91
N ARG A 234 9.22 12.48 20.71
CA ARG A 234 9.85 13.74 21.14
C ARG A 234 9.22 14.96 20.49
N VAL A 235 8.98 14.91 19.17
CA VAL A 235 8.33 16.00 18.43
C VAL A 235 6.91 16.25 18.96
N ARG A 236 6.16 15.18 19.28
CA ARG A 236 4.83 15.28 19.87
C ARG A 236 4.88 15.93 21.25
N ASP A 237 5.76 15.47 22.13
CA ASP A 237 5.90 16.01 23.48
C ASP A 237 6.33 17.48 23.47
N GLN A 238 7.21 17.85 22.53
CA GLN A 238 7.63 19.23 22.30
C GLN A 238 6.45 20.11 21.86
N LYS A 239 5.67 19.67 20.87
CA LYS A 239 4.48 20.39 20.41
C LYS A 239 3.46 20.58 21.53
N ASP A 240 3.25 19.55 22.35
CA ASP A 240 2.34 19.63 23.50
C ASP A 240 2.87 20.59 24.57
N ALA A 241 4.19 20.60 24.81
CA ALA A 241 4.84 21.55 25.71
C ALA A 241 4.69 22.99 25.23
N ASP A 242 4.89 23.25 23.95
CA ASP A 242 4.77 24.60 23.39
C ASP A 242 3.31 25.07 23.34
N THR A 243 2.37 24.17 23.05
CA THR A 243 0.93 24.46 23.17
C THR A 243 0.56 24.83 24.62
N ARG A 244 1.12 24.12 25.61
CA ARG A 244 0.93 24.46 27.04
C ARG A 244 1.52 25.82 27.38
N LYS A 245 2.73 26.15 26.92
CA LYS A 245 3.36 27.46 27.12
C LYS A 245 2.53 28.59 26.50
N MET A 246 2.02 28.40 25.29
CA MET A 246 1.13 29.38 24.62
C MET A 246 -0.15 29.60 25.43
N ARG A 247 -0.78 28.53 25.92
CA ARG A 247 -1.97 28.65 26.78
C ARG A 247 -1.65 29.36 28.10
N GLN A 248 -0.49 29.11 28.69
CA GLN A 248 -0.07 29.73 29.93
C GLN A 248 0.23 31.23 29.76
N THR A 249 0.91 31.61 28.68
CA THR A 249 1.16 33.02 28.35
C THR A 249 -0.14 33.77 28.11
N HIS A 250 -1.02 33.23 27.26
CA HIS A 250 -2.34 33.82 27.03
C HIS A 250 -3.16 33.94 28.33
N ARG A 251 -3.10 32.94 29.23
CA ARG A 251 -3.75 33.04 30.54
C ARG A 251 -3.21 34.22 31.36
N ARG A 252 -1.90 34.40 31.44
CA ARG A 252 -1.27 35.52 32.17
C ARG A 252 -1.67 36.86 31.56
N ASP A 253 -1.67 36.97 30.23
CA ASP A 253 -2.05 38.20 29.54
C ASP A 253 -3.50 38.59 29.84
N LEU A 254 -4.40 37.61 29.93
CA LEU A 254 -5.79 37.83 30.33
C LEU A 254 -5.93 38.25 31.79
N GLU A 255 -5.18 37.63 32.70
CA GLU A 255 -5.14 38.01 34.13
C GLU A 255 -4.64 39.45 34.31
N ASP A 256 -3.58 39.83 33.59
CA ASP A 256 -3.05 41.20 33.58
C ASP A 256 -4.05 42.21 33.03
N LEU A 257 -4.80 41.85 31.98
CA LEU A 257 -5.81 42.71 31.39
C LEU A 257 -6.99 42.91 32.35
N ILE A 258 -7.46 41.83 33.00
CA ILE A 258 -8.49 41.88 34.02
C ILE A 258 -8.03 42.78 35.18
N GLY A 259 -6.81 42.58 35.68
CA GLY A 259 -6.23 43.41 36.75
C GLY A 259 -6.17 44.89 36.37
N LYS A 260 -5.78 45.23 35.12
CA LYS A 260 -5.79 46.62 34.64
C LYS A 260 -7.19 47.24 34.58
N VAL A 261 -8.20 46.46 34.19
CA VAL A 261 -9.60 46.93 34.15
C VAL A 261 -10.13 47.16 35.57
N GLU A 262 -9.86 46.24 36.49
CA GLU A 262 -10.25 46.36 37.90
C GLU A 262 -9.55 47.54 38.59
N GLN A 263 -8.28 47.78 38.30
CA GLN A 263 -7.56 48.95 38.78
C GLN A 263 -8.19 50.24 38.29
N ARG A 264 -8.45 50.36 36.98
CA ARG A 264 -9.13 51.55 36.40
C ARG A 264 -10.51 51.77 37.01
N ARG A 265 -11.25 50.70 37.27
CA ARG A 265 -12.56 50.77 37.93
C ARG A 265 -12.43 51.27 39.38
N SER A 266 -11.41 50.81 40.09
CA SER A 266 -11.11 51.24 41.46
C SER A 266 -10.69 52.71 41.51
N ASP A 267 -9.81 53.14 40.60
CA ASP A 267 -9.37 54.53 40.48
C ASP A 267 -10.53 55.47 40.11
N ALA A 268 -11.42 55.04 39.21
CA ALA A 268 -12.62 55.80 38.84
C ALA A 268 -13.59 55.92 40.01
N SER A 269 -13.79 54.84 40.77
CA SER A 269 -14.61 54.86 41.99
C SER A 269 -14.02 55.78 43.06
N HIS A 270 -12.71 55.72 43.26
CA HIS A 270 -11.98 56.59 44.18
C HIS A 270 -12.12 58.07 43.77
N ARG A 271 -11.90 58.41 42.48
CA ARG A 271 -12.12 59.77 41.96
C ARG A 271 -13.54 60.26 42.17
N ALA A 272 -14.54 59.43 41.86
CA ALA A 272 -15.95 59.78 42.08
C ALA A 272 -16.26 60.08 43.56
N SER A 273 -15.60 59.39 44.49
CA SER A 273 -15.73 59.67 45.93
C SER A 273 -15.13 61.02 46.35
N TRP A 274 -14.09 61.53 45.66
CA TRP A 274 -13.49 62.84 45.95
C TRP A 274 -14.28 64.00 45.32
N ASP A 275 -14.83 63.79 44.12
CA ASP A 275 -15.62 64.82 43.42
C ASP A 275 -17.06 64.97 43.96
N ALA A 276 -17.49 64.09 44.87
CA ALA A 276 -18.71 64.23 45.65
C ALA A 276 -18.60 65.35 46.71
N THR A 277 -18.23 66.56 46.29
CA THR A 277 -18.47 67.75 47.07
C THR A 277 -19.98 67.98 47.15
N PRO A 278 -20.55 68.28 48.32
CA PRO A 278 -21.97 68.59 48.44
C PRO A 278 -22.24 69.92 47.74
N VAL A 279 -22.57 69.86 46.45
CA VAL A 279 -23.11 71.00 45.71
C VAL A 279 -24.42 71.38 46.39
N SER A 280 -24.36 72.48 47.14
CA SER A 280 -25.53 73.11 47.72
C SER A 280 -26.49 73.49 46.59
N LYS A 281 -27.66 72.85 46.58
CA LYS A 281 -28.77 73.09 45.63
C LYS A 281 -29.04 74.60 45.49
N PRO A 282 -28.92 75.21 44.31
CA PRO A 282 -29.65 76.43 44.03
C PRO A 282 -31.12 76.08 43.75
N ALA A 283 -32.01 76.83 44.39
CA ALA A 283 -33.45 76.64 44.31
C ALA A 283 -34.03 76.98 42.93
N ARG A 284 -35.00 76.16 42.51
CA ARG A 284 -36.15 76.42 41.63
C ARG A 284 -36.04 77.53 40.58
N GLY A 285 -36.24 77.14 39.31
CA GLY A 285 -36.89 78.02 38.33
C GLY A 285 -36.96 77.43 36.92
N GLY A 286 -38.16 77.05 36.49
CA GLY A 286 -38.55 77.17 35.08
C GLY A 286 -38.66 75.90 34.24
N PRO A 287 -39.83 75.62 33.61
CA PRO A 287 -40.06 74.50 32.72
C PRO A 287 -39.76 74.88 31.26
N GLY A 288 -39.22 73.95 30.49
CA GLY A 288 -39.03 74.10 29.04
C GLY A 288 -38.88 72.73 28.40
N CYS A 289 -40.01 72.13 28.01
CA CYS A 289 -40.02 70.99 27.11
C CYS A 289 -39.39 71.39 25.77
N THR A 290 -38.30 70.73 25.39
CA THR A 290 -37.86 70.63 23.99
C THR A 290 -37.80 69.15 23.59
N PRO A 291 -38.45 68.74 22.49
CA PRO A 291 -38.41 67.36 22.01
C PRO A 291 -37.02 67.00 21.48
N TRP A 292 -36.51 65.85 21.90
CA TRP A 292 -35.25 65.29 21.42
C TRP A 292 -35.46 64.58 20.08
N GLU A 293 -34.85 65.12 19.02
CA GLU A 293 -34.69 64.45 17.71
C GLU A 293 -33.58 63.38 17.79
N PRO A 294 -33.76 62.20 17.16
CA PRO A 294 -32.69 61.21 17.05
C PRO A 294 -31.63 61.67 16.02
N PRO A 295 -30.33 61.42 16.28
CA PRO A 295 -29.26 61.83 15.39
C PRO A 295 -29.30 61.06 14.06
N ARG A 296 -29.18 61.81 12.96
CA ARG A 296 -28.97 61.30 11.61
C ARG A 296 -27.75 60.38 11.56
N THR A 297 -27.94 59.22 10.96
CA THR A 297 -26.87 58.35 10.47
C THR A 297 -26.15 59.05 9.31
N GLU A 298 -25.02 59.69 9.58
CA GLU A 298 -24.10 60.11 8.52
C GLU A 298 -23.28 58.91 8.04
N SER A 299 -23.64 58.48 6.83
CA SER A 299 -22.91 57.60 5.94
C SER A 299 -21.54 58.23 5.64
N SER A 300 -20.48 57.80 6.35
CA SER A 300 -19.11 57.97 5.86
C SER A 300 -18.79 56.82 4.91
N ALA A 301 -18.95 57.11 3.62
CA ALA A 301 -18.25 56.43 2.56
C ALA A 301 -16.79 56.93 2.53
N GLU A 302 -15.88 56.05 2.07
CA GLU A 302 -14.50 56.34 1.67
C GLU A 302 -13.55 56.57 2.86
N ASP A 303 -12.56 55.72 3.15
CA ASP A 303 -11.36 55.55 2.33
C ASP A 303 -10.77 54.13 2.43
N GLY A 304 -10.72 53.44 1.29
CA GLY A 304 -9.89 52.26 1.09
C GLY A 304 -8.45 52.68 0.80
N ALA A 305 -7.64 52.83 1.84
CA ALA A 305 -6.19 52.94 1.70
C ALA A 305 -5.58 51.54 1.46
N GLU A 306 -5.48 51.16 0.19
CA GLU A 306 -4.62 50.07 -0.26
C GLU A 306 -3.16 50.40 0.09
N MET A 307 -2.66 49.86 1.19
CA MET A 307 -1.22 49.75 1.42
C MET A 307 -0.63 48.75 0.41
N ARG A 308 -0.26 49.27 -0.76
CA ARG A 308 0.71 48.63 -1.67
C ARG A 308 2.05 48.51 -0.94
N MET A 309 2.34 47.33 -0.41
CA MET A 309 3.69 46.95 -0.03
C MET A 309 4.55 46.89 -1.30
N ASN A 310 5.54 47.78 -1.35
CA ASN A 310 6.64 47.81 -2.30
C ASN A 310 7.33 46.45 -2.37
N LYS A 311 7.38 45.86 -3.56
CA LYS A 311 8.37 44.84 -3.93
C LYS A 311 9.68 45.56 -4.25
N PRO A 312 10.80 45.30 -3.56
CA PRO A 312 12.10 45.75 -4.03
C PRO A 312 12.57 44.90 -5.21
N GLY A 313 12.68 45.58 -6.35
CA GLY A 313 13.82 45.57 -7.28
C GLY A 313 14.59 44.28 -7.52
N VAL A 314 14.40 43.75 -8.72
CA VAL A 314 15.34 42.91 -9.45
C VAL A 314 16.57 43.76 -9.82
N LEU A 315 17.73 43.39 -9.28
CA LEU A 315 19.06 43.59 -9.86
C LEU A 315 19.66 42.17 -9.83
N GLY A 316 20.04 41.52 -10.93
CA GLY A 316 20.76 42.07 -12.07
C GLY A 316 22.25 41.98 -11.80
N GLU A 317 22.79 40.77 -11.59
CA GLU A 317 24.23 40.52 -11.64
C GLU A 317 24.53 39.23 -12.40
N ASP A 318 25.12 39.44 -13.58
CA ASP A 318 25.80 38.48 -14.41
C ASP A 318 27.04 37.94 -13.67
N PHE A 319 27.13 36.62 -13.48
CA PHE A 319 28.42 35.96 -13.27
C PHE A 319 28.55 34.73 -14.15
N ASN A 320 29.05 35.02 -15.34
CA ASN A 320 29.63 34.08 -16.29
C ASN A 320 31.03 33.69 -15.77
N LEU A 321 31.21 32.45 -15.31
CA LEU A 321 32.53 31.84 -15.17
C LEU A 321 32.50 30.45 -15.81
N GLY A 322 32.89 30.44 -17.07
CA GLY A 322 33.29 29.23 -17.76
C GLY A 322 34.56 28.66 -17.12
N TYR A 323 34.52 27.37 -16.84
CA TYR A 323 35.72 26.55 -16.78
C TYR A 323 35.57 25.42 -17.80
N THR A 324 36.23 25.61 -18.93
CA THR A 324 36.67 24.54 -19.81
C THR A 324 37.88 23.87 -19.17
N VAL A 325 37.81 22.56 -18.95
CA VAL A 325 39.01 21.71 -18.85
C VAL A 325 38.85 20.57 -19.83
N SER A 326 39.76 20.54 -20.81
CA SER A 326 39.94 19.49 -21.80
C SER A 326 41.02 18.50 -21.34
N GLY A 327 40.84 17.23 -21.73
CA GLY A 327 41.89 16.19 -21.81
C GLY A 327 42.15 15.43 -20.50
N THR A 328 42.39 14.11 -20.45
CA THR A 328 42.83 13.15 -21.47
C THR A 328 42.51 11.70 -21.03
N ASN A 329 42.02 10.89 -21.98
CA ASN A 329 42.33 9.50 -22.33
C ASN A 329 42.96 8.46 -21.35
N VAL A 330 42.55 7.21 -21.63
CA VAL A 330 43.10 5.87 -21.26
C VAL A 330 42.86 5.48 -19.81
N GLY A 331 42.16 4.41 -19.44
CA GLY A 331 41.81 3.17 -20.11
C GLY A 331 42.07 2.09 -19.06
N ASP A 332 41.05 1.32 -18.67
CA ASP A 332 41.19 -0.04 -18.12
C ASP A 332 39.80 -0.66 -17.97
N ASP A 333 39.64 -1.74 -18.72
CA ASP A 333 38.55 -2.70 -18.66
C ASP A 333 38.62 -3.51 -17.37
N GLU A 334 37.44 -3.77 -16.80
CA GLU A 334 37.01 -4.93 -16.00
C GLU A 334 36.27 -4.53 -14.71
N GLY A 335 34.94 -4.76 -14.72
CA GLY A 335 34.12 -4.71 -13.52
C GLY A 335 32.82 -3.92 -13.66
N ARG A 336 31.94 -4.28 -14.61
CA ARG A 336 30.62 -3.65 -14.75
C ARG A 336 29.48 -4.66 -14.81
N LEU A 337 29.21 -5.31 -13.68
CA LEU A 337 27.94 -6.01 -13.43
C LEU A 337 27.34 -5.82 -12.01
N GLU A 338 27.80 -4.82 -11.25
CA GLU A 338 27.22 -4.48 -9.93
C GLU A 338 26.93 -2.98 -9.78
N SER A 339 25.89 -2.44 -10.45
CA SER A 339 25.40 -1.09 -10.13
C SER A 339 23.97 -0.78 -10.64
N HIS A 340 23.00 -1.66 -10.39
CA HIS A 340 21.59 -1.38 -10.76
C HIS A 340 20.57 -1.34 -9.60
N PHE A 341 21.03 -1.18 -8.36
CA PHE A 341 20.15 -0.98 -7.20
C PHE A 341 20.33 0.34 -6.43
N ARG A 342 21.03 1.33 -7.01
CA ARG A 342 21.03 2.72 -6.52
C ARG A 342 20.33 3.62 -7.53
N ASN A 343 19.00 3.58 -7.56
CA ASN A 343 18.22 4.69 -8.09
C ASN A 343 16.88 4.81 -7.37
N TYR A 344 16.96 5.07 -6.06
CA TYR A 344 15.90 5.72 -5.29
C TYR A 344 16.46 7.02 -4.72
N GLY A 345 17.05 7.84 -5.61
CA GLY A 345 17.32 9.25 -5.34
C GLY A 345 16.09 10.04 -5.73
N VAL A 346 15.23 10.29 -4.74
CA VAL A 346 14.15 11.26 -4.87
C VAL A 346 14.83 12.63 -4.96
N ASN A 347 14.92 13.20 -6.17
CA ASN A 347 15.21 14.62 -6.34
C ASN A 347 13.96 15.37 -5.88
N LEU A 348 14.06 15.99 -4.70
CA LEU A 348 12.96 16.72 -4.05
C LEU A 348 13.22 18.23 -4.05
N ASP A 349 13.92 18.75 -5.06
CA ASP A 349 14.26 20.17 -5.19
C ASP A 349 13.88 20.72 -6.57
N GLU A 350 12.63 20.56 -7.01
CA GLU A 350 12.08 21.41 -8.08
C GLU A 350 10.55 21.29 -8.20
N TYR A 351 9.82 21.93 -7.29
CA TYR A 351 8.47 22.41 -7.60
C TYR A 351 8.29 23.82 -7.07
N ASP A 352 8.49 24.73 -8.00
CA ASP A 352 8.18 26.13 -7.89
C ASP A 352 6.68 26.35 -7.62
N THR A 353 6.43 27.33 -6.79
CA THR A 353 5.15 27.67 -6.18
C THR A 353 4.13 28.22 -7.18
N ALA A 354 3.07 27.47 -7.44
CA ALA A 354 1.83 28.03 -7.99
C ALA A 354 0.61 27.40 -7.31
N THR A 355 0.26 27.95 -6.14
CA THR A 355 -0.97 27.63 -5.40
C THR A 355 -2.17 28.32 -6.04
N PRO A 356 -3.21 27.60 -6.53
CA PRO A 356 -4.53 28.19 -6.66
C PRO A 356 -5.18 28.20 -5.27
N ARG A 357 -5.52 29.38 -4.76
CA ARG A 357 -6.39 29.57 -3.58
C ARG A 357 -7.76 28.93 -3.83
N GLY A 358 -7.89 27.65 -3.49
CA GLY A 358 -9.18 26.99 -3.28
C GLY A 358 -9.48 26.94 -1.79
N LYS A 359 -10.59 27.57 -1.37
CA LYS A 359 -11.06 27.59 0.01
C LYS A 359 -11.56 26.20 0.40
N GLU A 360 -10.67 25.34 0.90
CA GLU A 360 -11.07 24.12 1.62
C GLU A 360 -11.24 24.43 3.10
N SER A 361 -12.49 24.67 3.50
CA SER A 361 -12.91 24.60 4.89
C SER A 361 -12.81 23.14 5.36
N GLN A 362 -11.62 22.73 5.80
CA GLN A 362 -11.47 21.56 6.64
C GLN A 362 -12.28 21.80 7.91
N LYS A 363 -13.43 21.12 7.97
CA LYS A 363 -14.27 21.05 9.15
C LYS A 363 -13.49 20.27 10.20
N ALA A 364 -12.71 20.98 11.03
CA ALA A 364 -12.17 20.43 12.25
C ALA A 364 -13.36 19.82 13.00
N VAL A 365 -13.38 18.49 13.09
CA VAL A 365 -14.29 17.82 14.03
C VAL A 365 -13.91 18.38 15.37
N SER A 366 -14.81 19.17 15.96
CA SER A 366 -14.56 19.85 17.21
C SER A 366 -14.21 18.79 18.25
N ASP A 367 -13.19 19.00 19.08
CA ASP A 367 -12.87 18.10 20.20
C ASP A 367 -14.12 17.82 21.06
N GLN A 368 -15.08 18.74 21.04
CA GLN A 368 -16.39 18.61 21.67
C GLN A 368 -17.28 17.50 21.06
N ASP A 369 -17.22 17.29 19.74
CA ASP A 369 -17.96 16.22 19.06
C ASP A 369 -17.40 14.85 19.45
N PHE A 370 -16.07 14.74 19.56
CA PHE A 370 -15.40 13.51 19.98
C PHE A 370 -15.69 13.17 21.46
N LEU A 371 -15.68 14.16 22.34
CA LEU A 371 -16.03 13.97 23.75
C LEU A 371 -17.51 13.57 23.93
N SER A 372 -18.42 14.14 23.14
CA SER A 372 -19.85 13.75 23.16
C SER A 372 -20.07 12.31 22.69
N TYR A 373 -19.26 11.84 21.74
CA TYR A 373 -19.27 10.46 21.27
C TYR A 373 -18.78 9.48 22.34
N LEU A 374 -17.72 9.83 23.07
CA LEU A 374 -17.21 9.00 24.18
C LEU A 374 -18.23 8.86 25.32
N ASP A 375 -18.91 9.95 25.69
CA ASP A 375 -19.94 9.89 26.74
C ASP A 375 -21.14 9.02 26.31
N SER A 376 -21.58 9.16 25.06
CA SER A 376 -22.65 8.33 24.48
C SER A 376 -22.27 6.84 24.45
N PHE A 377 -21.02 6.53 24.11
CA PHE A 377 -20.51 5.16 24.11
C PHE A 377 -20.50 4.57 25.52
N GLN A 378 -20.05 5.33 26.52
CA GLN A 378 -19.99 4.89 27.91
C GLN A 378 -21.40 4.62 28.47
N GLN A 379 -22.38 5.49 28.16
CA GLN A 379 -23.78 5.26 28.53
C GLN A 379 -24.36 3.98 27.91
N GLN A 380 -24.02 3.66 26.65
CA GLN A 380 -24.45 2.41 26.02
C GLN A 380 -23.86 1.18 26.70
N THR A 381 -22.58 1.23 27.10
CA THR A 381 -21.95 0.10 27.79
C THR A 381 -22.57 -0.16 29.17
N GLU A 382 -22.90 0.89 29.92
CA GLU A 382 -23.58 0.77 31.21
C GLU A 382 -25.02 0.25 31.06
N LYS A 383 -25.73 0.69 30.01
CA LYS A 383 -27.06 0.15 29.68
C LYS A 383 -26.99 -1.35 29.37
N LEU A 384 -25.95 -1.80 28.67
CA LEU A 384 -25.72 -3.22 28.40
C LEU A 384 -25.44 -3.99 29.69
N LYS A 385 -24.57 -3.48 30.57
CA LYS A 385 -24.25 -4.11 31.86
C LYS A 385 -25.49 -4.26 32.75
N ARG A 386 -26.32 -3.22 32.86
CA ARG A 386 -27.59 -3.29 33.62
C ARG A 386 -28.55 -4.32 33.03
N LYS A 387 -28.62 -4.42 31.70
CA LYS A 387 -29.48 -5.41 31.02
C LYS A 387 -29.00 -6.85 31.25
N VAL A 388 -27.69 -7.06 31.35
CA VAL A 388 -27.10 -8.36 31.69
C VAL A 388 -27.28 -8.71 33.17
N ALA A 389 -27.17 -7.72 34.07
CA ALA A 389 -27.34 -7.92 35.51
C ALA A 389 -28.81 -8.10 35.95
N GLY A 390 -29.78 -7.61 35.17
CA GLY A 390 -31.22 -7.70 35.48
C GLY A 390 -31.94 -8.94 34.92
N HIS A 391 -31.21 -9.93 34.41
CA HIS A 391 -31.76 -11.20 33.89
C HIS A 391 -31.19 -12.43 34.62
N GLY A 392 -30.62 -12.23 35.82
CA GLY A 392 -30.22 -13.28 36.75
C GLY A 392 -31.29 -13.56 37.79
#